data_AF-A0A9D6FTQ6-F1
#
_entry.id   AF-A0A9D6FTQ6-F1
#
_cell.length_a   1.000
_cell.length_b   1.000
_cell.length_c   1.000
_cell.angle_alpha   90.00
_cell.angle_beta   90.00
_cell.angle_gamma   90.00
#
_symmetry.space_group_name_H-M   'P 1'
#
loop_
_entity.id
_entity.type
_entity.pdbx_description
1 polymer ?
#
loop_
_entity_poly.entity_id
_entity_poly.type
_entity_poly.pdbx_seq_one_letter_code
_entity_poly.pdbx_strand_id
1 'polypeptide(L)'
;MRRVLVAALLLCGVAVGEDVPQSTSKAKAGASSGKASFVPWSGSWWPMKGGELGIGWNGKKTFTWDAAAKKYKLNTSVATNDLSPMAKYDKYVGNNLDDGAARWEVTISGDWMHHVDPEQAKKFNKDDVDFSWWGHCNGWAAACSLEDEPVSFIEKNGIRFEVADLKGLMSESYFGVVSSFSGSRYGKPEKETEADYKKAKELLEALKGTPPAASEYRKWYEKAFDQKLTQDYTPQAYKGVLESFIKWYDDKYTKAYEDIRPDVFHKILMTAIGKMKSVVVFDVTAGEAVWNHPAYSYTTNLVDKGTKKIDGYNRRVFEATTTVTFLSDGVDVSALGADSFTKSYTYELYATTILGTLKGGKWTGASVDDHPDFAWFAKYNPTGVDYEENKKLAWGKILEILPAHHATKEGNVFQLFANGTGSESRRSDSSPITWQNPVTSGAKVTLSYQSSLTGIAKVKFFEQKMGGWGNNPKALHETPVALGEGASVTATLSSGKHMLVAQAFDASGKLLAVDEITVKVQ
;
A
#
# COMPACT_ATOMS: atom_id res chain seq x y z
N MET A 1 -20.88 19.59 17.55
CA MET A 1 -19.87 19.67 16.46
C MET A 1 -18.81 18.55 16.54
N ARG A 2 -19.14 17.33 17.00
CA ARG A 2 -18.19 16.19 17.09
C ARG A 2 -18.57 14.98 16.22
N ARG A 3 -19.65 15.06 15.45
CA ARG A 3 -20.22 13.94 14.67
C ARG A 3 -19.70 13.81 13.23
N VAL A 4 -18.63 14.51 12.83
CA VAL A 4 -18.29 14.66 11.39
C VAL A 4 -16.98 14.02 10.96
N LEU A 5 -16.02 13.75 11.85
CA LEU A 5 -14.71 13.20 11.41
C LEU A 5 -14.72 11.71 11.06
N VAL A 6 -15.65 10.91 11.58
CA VAL A 6 -15.72 9.48 11.24
C VAL A 6 -16.37 9.26 9.85
N ALA A 7 -17.11 10.24 9.33
CA ALA A 7 -17.82 10.13 8.06
C ALA A 7 -16.92 10.31 6.82
N ALA A 8 -15.74 10.94 6.96
CA ALA A 8 -14.89 11.26 5.82
C ALA A 8 -14.04 10.07 5.29
N LEU A 9 -13.95 8.99 6.07
CA LEU A 9 -13.23 7.76 5.68
C LEU A 9 -14.19 6.66 5.17
N LEU A 10 -15.50 6.96 5.13
CA LEU A 10 -16.60 6.03 4.81
C LEU A 10 -17.25 6.31 3.45
N LEU A 11 -16.71 7.23 2.65
CA LEU A 11 -17.27 7.64 1.37
C LEU A 11 -16.31 7.43 0.20
N CYS A 12 -15.57 6.31 0.18
CA CYS A 12 -15.48 5.61 -1.10
C CYS A 12 -16.88 5.12 -1.40
N GLY A 13 -17.50 5.55 -2.49
CA GLY A 13 -18.89 5.31 -2.82
C GLY A 13 -19.29 3.85 -2.59
N VAL A 14 -19.94 3.57 -1.47
CA VAL A 14 -20.59 2.29 -1.21
C VAL A 14 -21.87 2.27 -2.04
N ALA A 15 -21.71 2.13 -3.35
CA ALA A 15 -22.76 1.69 -4.24
C ALA A 15 -23.08 0.25 -3.84
N VAL A 16 -23.96 0.05 -2.85
CA VAL A 16 -24.53 -1.24 -2.41
C VAL A 16 -23.52 -2.39 -2.64
N GLY A 17 -22.36 -2.30 -1.98
CA GLY A 17 -21.14 -2.96 -2.45
C GLY A 17 -21.27 -4.48 -2.51
N GLU A 18 -20.97 -5.07 -3.66
CA GLU A 18 -20.73 -6.51 -3.77
C GLU A 18 -19.55 -6.89 -2.88
N ASP A 19 -19.70 -7.92 -2.05
CA ASP A 19 -18.59 -8.48 -1.27
C ASP A 19 -17.40 -8.81 -2.18
N VAL A 20 -16.17 -8.73 -1.66
CA VAL A 20 -14.98 -9.27 -2.34
C VAL A 20 -15.29 -10.70 -2.80
N PRO A 21 -15.01 -11.10 -4.05
CA PRO A 21 -15.40 -12.41 -4.57
C PRO A 21 -14.96 -13.55 -3.65
N GLN A 22 -15.92 -14.33 -3.17
CA GLN A 22 -15.69 -15.53 -2.36
C GLN A 22 -16.20 -16.74 -3.10
N SER A 23 -15.32 -17.70 -3.38
CA SER A 23 -15.78 -19.00 -3.85
C SER A 23 -16.44 -19.79 -2.73
N THR A 24 -17.29 -20.76 -3.07
CA THR A 24 -17.72 -21.81 -2.12
C THR A 24 -16.56 -22.74 -1.83
N SER A 25 -15.53 -22.25 -1.15
CA SER A 25 -14.29 -22.97 -0.88
C SER A 25 -14.58 -24.19 0.00
N LYS A 26 -13.98 -25.31 -0.38
CA LYS A 26 -13.96 -26.54 0.42
C LYS A 26 -12.66 -26.59 1.21
N ALA A 27 -12.74 -26.87 2.50
CA ALA A 27 -11.53 -27.12 3.29
C ALA A 27 -11.03 -28.55 3.04
N LYS A 28 -9.73 -28.67 2.77
CA LYS A 28 -9.02 -29.95 2.65
C LYS A 28 -7.71 -29.83 3.40
N ALA A 29 -7.39 -30.84 4.21
CA ALA A 29 -6.13 -30.89 4.94
C ALA A 29 -4.93 -30.89 3.98
N GLY A 30 -3.83 -30.28 4.43
CA GLY A 30 -2.58 -30.14 3.69
C GLY A 30 -2.21 -28.68 3.40
N ALA A 31 -1.06 -28.52 2.74
CA ALA A 31 -0.55 -27.24 2.33
C ALA A 31 -1.22 -26.77 1.02
N SER A 32 -1.44 -25.46 0.92
CA SER A 32 -1.86 -24.77 -0.29
C SER A 32 -1.17 -23.41 -0.37
N SER A 33 -1.05 -22.86 -1.56
CA SER A 33 -0.48 -21.53 -1.77
C SER A 33 -1.12 -20.86 -2.98
N GLY A 34 -1.01 -19.54 -3.02
CA GLY A 34 -1.44 -18.71 -4.13
C GLY A 34 -0.49 -17.54 -4.32
N LYS A 35 -0.38 -17.08 -5.56
CA LYS A 35 0.34 -15.87 -5.95
C LYS A 35 -0.42 -15.19 -7.07
N ALA A 36 -0.50 -13.87 -7.04
CA ALA A 36 -1.02 -13.05 -8.13
C ALA A 36 -0.20 -13.24 -9.42
N SER A 37 -0.77 -12.89 -10.57
CA SER A 37 -0.13 -13.01 -11.88
C SER A 37 1.05 -12.05 -12.07
N PHE A 38 1.12 -11.00 -11.25
CA PHE A 38 2.21 -10.04 -11.18
C PHE A 38 2.51 -9.71 -9.72
N VAL A 39 3.65 -9.06 -9.47
CA VAL A 39 3.99 -8.50 -8.17
C VAL A 39 3.65 -7.01 -8.21
N PRO A 40 2.77 -6.50 -7.33
CA PRO A 40 2.46 -5.08 -7.26
C PRO A 40 3.70 -4.28 -6.84
N TRP A 41 3.70 -2.97 -7.08
CA TRP A 41 4.83 -2.09 -6.74
C TRP A 41 4.66 -1.35 -5.42
N SER A 42 5.76 -1.19 -4.68
CA SER A 42 5.80 -0.40 -3.45
C SER A 42 5.73 1.10 -3.74
N GLY A 43 5.18 1.84 -2.80
CA GLY A 43 5.03 3.28 -2.90
C GLY A 43 4.87 3.93 -1.54
N SER A 44 4.63 5.24 -1.58
CA SER A 44 4.30 6.03 -0.41
C SER A 44 2.78 6.15 -0.28
N TRP A 45 2.30 6.32 0.95
CA TRP A 45 0.91 6.73 1.18
C TRP A 45 0.69 8.22 0.89
N TRP A 46 1.70 8.95 0.41
CA TRP A 46 1.63 10.38 0.06
C TRP A 46 0.99 11.20 1.20
N PRO A 47 1.74 11.40 2.30
CA PRO A 47 1.18 11.95 3.54
C PRO A 47 0.58 13.35 3.35
N MET A 48 -0.66 13.56 3.77
CA MET A 48 -1.30 14.89 3.79
C MET A 48 -0.56 15.89 4.69
N LYS A 49 0.27 15.40 5.61
CA LYS A 49 1.16 16.24 6.44
C LYS A 49 2.22 16.95 5.60
N GLY A 50 2.77 16.27 4.59
CA GLY A 50 3.79 16.80 3.69
C GLY A 50 3.17 17.48 2.46
N GLY A 51 2.03 16.96 2.00
CA GLY A 51 1.29 17.49 0.85
C GLY A 51 2.10 17.38 -0.43
N GLU A 52 2.96 16.37 -0.56
CA GLU A 52 3.97 16.29 -1.61
C GLU A 52 3.38 16.26 -3.02
N LEU A 53 2.14 15.79 -3.19
CA LEU A 53 1.45 15.76 -4.48
C LEU A 53 1.11 17.18 -5.00
N GLY A 54 0.74 18.09 -4.09
CA GLY A 54 0.44 19.49 -4.40
C GLY A 54 1.63 20.44 -4.22
N ILE A 55 2.45 20.24 -3.18
CA ILE A 55 3.59 21.10 -2.81
C ILE A 55 4.87 20.68 -3.54
N GLY A 56 5.13 19.38 -3.70
CA GLY A 56 6.31 18.82 -4.36
C GLY A 56 7.19 17.97 -3.44
N TRP A 57 7.55 16.76 -3.89
CA TRP A 57 8.40 15.79 -3.18
C TRP A 57 9.90 16.08 -3.30
N ASN A 58 10.31 16.82 -4.34
CA ASN A 58 11.71 17.08 -4.72
C ASN A 58 12.36 18.26 -3.95
N GLY A 59 11.71 18.76 -2.89
CA GLY A 59 12.14 19.93 -2.13
C GLY A 59 11.91 21.28 -2.83
N LYS A 60 11.44 21.30 -4.08
CA LYS A 60 11.05 22.51 -4.81
C LYS A 60 9.56 22.75 -4.61
N LYS A 61 9.25 23.74 -3.77
CA LYS A 61 7.87 24.00 -3.33
C LYS A 61 7.09 24.81 -4.36
N THR A 62 6.14 24.16 -5.01
CA THR A 62 5.17 24.78 -5.93
C THR A 62 4.30 25.81 -5.20
N PHE A 63 3.92 25.49 -3.95
CA PHE A 63 3.21 26.43 -3.08
C PHE A 63 3.97 26.66 -1.77
N THR A 64 3.93 27.89 -1.28
CA THR A 64 4.51 28.28 0.02
C THR A 64 3.43 28.85 0.93
N TRP A 65 3.52 28.55 2.23
CA TRP A 65 2.55 29.03 3.21
C TRP A 65 2.77 30.53 3.49
N ASP A 66 1.73 31.33 3.27
CA ASP A 66 1.67 32.71 3.74
C ASP A 66 0.96 32.75 5.10
N ALA A 67 1.73 32.98 6.16
CA ALA A 67 1.21 33.03 7.53
C ALA A 67 0.29 34.23 7.78
N ALA A 68 0.48 35.36 7.08
CA ALA A 68 -0.35 36.54 7.25
C ALA A 68 -1.70 36.36 6.57
N ALA A 69 -1.69 35.80 5.35
CA ALA A 69 -2.91 35.52 4.59
C ALA A 69 -3.58 34.18 4.97
N LYS A 70 -2.91 33.36 5.80
CA LYS A 70 -3.32 32.01 6.21
C LYS A 70 -3.72 31.13 5.03
N LYS A 71 -2.89 31.15 3.98
CA LYS A 71 -3.14 30.38 2.76
C LYS A 71 -1.85 30.08 2.02
N TYR A 72 -1.87 29.04 1.20
CA TYR A 72 -0.81 28.73 0.27
C TYR A 72 -0.78 29.71 -0.92
N LYS A 73 0.41 30.22 -1.25
CA LYS A 73 0.67 31.07 -2.43
C LYS A 73 1.49 30.32 -3.46
N LEU A 74 1.14 30.46 -4.75
CA LEU A 74 1.89 29.89 -5.85
C LEU A 74 3.29 30.51 -5.91
N ASN A 75 4.31 29.66 -6.04
CA ASN A 75 5.67 30.07 -6.26
C ASN A 75 5.97 30.08 -7.77
N THR A 76 5.86 31.25 -8.39
CA THR A 76 6.02 31.43 -9.84
C THR A 76 7.47 31.26 -10.33
N SER A 77 8.43 31.11 -9.43
CA SER A 77 9.85 30.95 -9.76
C SER A 77 10.27 29.49 -9.95
N VAL A 78 9.39 28.51 -9.67
CA VAL A 78 9.68 27.09 -9.86
C VAL A 78 9.61 26.76 -11.34
N ALA A 79 10.67 26.15 -11.87
CA ALA A 79 10.69 25.69 -13.26
C ALA A 79 9.67 24.57 -13.48
N THR A 80 9.10 24.46 -14.68
CA THR A 80 8.05 23.48 -14.99
C THR A 80 8.40 22.05 -14.60
N ASN A 81 9.64 21.60 -14.84
CA ASN A 81 10.09 20.24 -14.52
C ASN A 81 10.40 20.02 -13.02
N ASP A 82 10.42 21.10 -12.24
CA ASP A 82 10.61 21.08 -10.79
C ASP A 82 9.28 21.24 -10.02
N LEU A 83 8.16 21.44 -10.72
CA LEU A 83 6.83 21.55 -10.10
C LEU A 83 6.43 20.24 -9.41
N SER A 84 5.41 20.32 -8.55
CA SER A 84 4.79 19.14 -7.92
C SER A 84 4.10 18.24 -8.95
N PRO A 85 3.85 16.96 -8.62
CA PRO A 85 3.18 16.02 -9.52
C PRO A 85 1.91 16.60 -10.14
N MET A 86 1.02 17.15 -9.31
CA MET A 86 -0.25 17.70 -9.78
C MET A 86 -0.07 19.02 -10.56
N ALA A 87 0.94 19.82 -10.25
CA ALA A 87 1.16 21.07 -10.97
C ALA A 87 1.77 20.82 -12.36
N LYS A 88 2.58 19.76 -12.51
CA LYS A 88 2.99 19.25 -13.82
C LYS A 88 1.78 18.75 -14.61
N TYR A 89 0.89 17.99 -13.97
CA TYR A 89 -0.37 17.57 -14.57
C TYR A 89 -1.23 18.76 -15.02
N ASP A 90 -1.40 19.77 -14.18
CA ASP A 90 -2.15 20.98 -14.50
C ASP A 90 -1.58 21.68 -15.74
N LYS A 91 -0.25 21.82 -15.83
CA LYS A 91 0.41 22.34 -17.03
C LYS A 91 0.18 21.47 -18.26
N TYR A 92 0.21 20.15 -18.10
CA TYR A 92 -0.01 19.20 -19.18
C TYR A 92 -1.42 19.30 -19.78
N VAL A 93 -2.45 19.39 -18.94
CA VAL A 93 -3.85 19.47 -19.40
C VAL A 93 -4.33 20.90 -19.69
N GLY A 94 -3.49 21.90 -19.44
CA GLY A 94 -3.81 23.32 -19.68
C GLY A 94 -4.63 23.99 -18.56
N ASN A 95 -4.64 23.41 -17.36
CA ASN A 95 -5.25 24.03 -16.19
C ASN A 95 -4.44 25.23 -15.70
N ASN A 96 -5.13 26.16 -15.05
CA ASN A 96 -4.47 27.22 -14.29
C ASN A 96 -3.90 26.64 -12.99
N LEU A 97 -2.60 26.85 -12.72
CA LEU A 97 -1.96 26.38 -11.48
C LEU A 97 -2.62 26.93 -10.21
N ASP A 98 -3.27 28.10 -10.28
CA ASP A 98 -3.96 28.71 -9.14
C ASP A 98 -5.44 28.31 -9.00
N ASP A 99 -5.94 27.39 -9.84
CA ASP A 99 -7.27 26.77 -9.76
C ASP A 99 -7.27 25.29 -10.27
N GLY A 100 -6.10 24.66 -10.25
CA GLY A 100 -5.87 23.33 -10.78
C GLY A 100 -5.91 22.23 -9.72
N ALA A 101 -5.53 21.01 -10.11
CA ALA A 101 -5.38 19.86 -9.22
C ALA A 101 -4.39 20.16 -8.08
N ALA A 102 -3.26 20.80 -8.37
CA ALA A 102 -2.27 21.10 -7.34
C ALA A 102 -2.80 22.13 -6.32
N ARG A 103 -3.58 23.10 -6.79
CA ARG A 103 -4.25 24.07 -5.92
C ARG A 103 -5.32 23.40 -5.08
N TRP A 104 -6.09 22.49 -5.66
CA TRP A 104 -7.12 21.70 -4.96
C TRP A 104 -6.51 21.00 -3.75
N GLU A 105 -5.38 20.33 -3.95
CA GLU A 105 -4.68 19.56 -2.92
C GLU A 105 -4.20 20.40 -1.74
N VAL A 106 -3.71 21.62 -2.00
CA VAL A 106 -3.20 22.51 -0.94
C VAL A 106 -4.26 23.45 -0.37
N THR A 107 -5.52 23.30 -0.79
CA THR A 107 -6.64 24.13 -0.34
C THR A 107 -7.63 23.30 0.47
N ILE A 108 -8.01 23.84 1.63
CA ILE A 108 -9.01 23.19 2.48
C ILE A 108 -10.39 23.73 2.10
N SER A 109 -11.30 22.84 1.73
CA SER A 109 -12.69 23.19 1.46
C SER A 109 -13.63 22.45 2.41
N GLY A 110 -14.16 23.17 3.40
CA GLY A 110 -15.08 22.61 4.40
C GLY A 110 -14.41 21.63 5.37
N ASP A 111 -15.12 20.55 5.72
CA ASP A 111 -14.66 19.52 6.66
C ASP A 111 -13.74 18.46 5.99
N TRP A 112 -13.56 18.52 4.66
CA TRP A 112 -12.69 17.63 3.90
C TRP A 112 -11.30 18.25 3.73
N MET A 113 -10.28 17.49 4.11
CA MET A 113 -8.90 17.95 4.17
C MET A 113 -8.02 17.12 3.24
N HIS A 114 -7.48 17.77 2.21
CA HIS A 114 -6.51 17.19 1.27
C HIS A 114 -5.05 17.44 1.69
N HIS A 115 -4.85 18.36 2.64
CA HIS A 115 -3.55 18.72 3.19
C HIS A 115 -3.72 19.26 4.61
N VAL A 116 -2.72 19.05 5.48
CA VAL A 116 -2.70 19.63 6.84
C VAL A 116 -1.90 20.92 6.84
N ASP A 117 -2.58 22.06 6.87
CA ASP A 117 -1.92 23.36 6.92
C ASP A 117 -1.21 23.61 8.29
N PRO A 118 -0.28 24.58 8.37
CA PRO A 118 0.45 24.86 9.61
C PRO A 118 -0.41 25.29 10.81
N GLU A 119 -1.59 25.90 10.60
CA GLU A 119 -2.48 26.29 11.70
C GLU A 119 -3.26 25.09 12.23
N GLN A 120 -3.70 24.20 11.35
CA GLN A 120 -4.34 22.95 11.72
C GLN A 120 -3.37 22.01 12.42
N ALA A 121 -2.14 21.88 11.92
CA ALA A 121 -1.09 21.11 12.58
C ALA A 121 -0.90 21.55 14.04
N LYS A 122 -0.90 22.87 14.32
CA LYS A 122 -0.84 23.38 15.70
C LYS A 122 -2.03 22.94 16.54
N LYS A 123 -3.24 22.95 15.96
CA LYS A 123 -4.46 22.50 16.65
C LYS A 123 -4.41 21.00 16.95
N PHE A 124 -4.08 20.17 15.97
CA PHE A 124 -3.98 18.72 16.16
C PHE A 124 -2.90 18.36 17.18
N ASN A 125 -1.73 18.99 17.12
CA ASN A 125 -0.69 18.79 18.12
C ASN A 125 -1.15 19.19 19.53
N LYS A 126 -1.94 20.27 19.65
CA LYS A 126 -2.50 20.69 20.94
C LYS A 126 -3.54 19.69 21.46
N ASP A 127 -4.32 19.10 20.55
CA ASP A 127 -5.40 18.17 20.86
C ASP A 127 -4.92 16.70 20.92
N ASP A 128 -3.61 16.45 20.78
CA ASP A 128 -2.97 15.11 20.75
C ASP A 128 -3.56 14.19 19.67
N VAL A 129 -3.85 14.77 18.50
CA VAL A 129 -4.32 14.04 17.32
C VAL A 129 -3.12 13.71 16.44
N ASP A 130 -2.85 12.43 16.25
CA ASP A 130 -1.86 11.98 15.26
C ASP A 130 -2.47 11.98 13.86
N PHE A 131 -2.00 12.90 13.02
CA PHE A 131 -2.39 13.06 11.62
C PHE A 131 -1.30 12.59 10.65
N SER A 132 -0.22 11.97 11.13
CA SER A 132 0.91 11.56 10.29
C SER A 132 0.58 10.42 9.33
N TRP A 133 -0.43 9.61 9.67
CA TRP A 133 -0.92 8.49 8.86
C TRP A 133 -1.97 8.91 7.81
N TRP A 134 -2.45 10.16 7.83
CA TRP A 134 -3.42 10.64 6.84
C TRP A 134 -2.76 10.78 5.46
N GLY A 135 -3.40 10.25 4.43
CA GLY A 135 -2.87 10.22 3.07
C GLY A 135 -3.71 9.38 2.13
N HIS A 136 -3.08 9.00 1.03
CA HIS A 136 -3.63 8.35 -0.14
C HIS A 136 -3.23 6.86 -0.18
N CYS A 137 -3.15 6.19 0.99
CA CYS A 137 -2.76 4.78 1.06
C CYS A 137 -3.73 3.86 0.30
N ASN A 138 -5.04 4.16 0.31
CA ASN A 138 -6.06 3.47 -0.48
C ASN A 138 -5.79 3.66 -1.98
N GLY A 139 -5.54 4.89 -2.42
CA GLY A 139 -5.27 5.20 -3.82
C GLY A 139 -4.00 4.53 -4.34
N TRP A 140 -2.91 4.59 -3.56
CA TRP A 140 -1.69 3.83 -3.87
C TRP A 140 -1.94 2.32 -3.95
N ALA A 141 -2.62 1.75 -2.94
CA ALA A 141 -2.87 0.31 -2.90
C ALA A 141 -3.71 -0.16 -4.08
N ALA A 142 -4.68 0.65 -4.54
CA ALA A 142 -5.46 0.36 -5.73
C ALA A 142 -4.64 0.49 -7.02
N ALA A 143 -3.88 1.59 -7.16
CA ALA A 143 -3.04 1.83 -8.33
C ALA A 143 -2.03 0.70 -8.54
N CYS A 144 -1.32 0.28 -7.49
CA CYS A 144 -0.34 -0.79 -7.61
C CYS A 144 -0.96 -2.19 -7.79
N SER A 145 -2.25 -2.34 -7.47
CA SER A 145 -3.02 -3.56 -7.67
C SER A 145 -3.60 -3.70 -9.08
N LEU A 146 -3.59 -2.63 -9.89
CA LEU A 146 -4.21 -2.63 -11.22
C LEU A 146 -3.24 -2.23 -12.33
N GLU A 147 -2.24 -1.42 -12.01
CA GLU A 147 -1.39 -0.78 -13.01
C GLU A 147 0.06 -1.24 -12.94
N ASP A 148 0.68 -1.26 -14.11
CA ASP A 148 2.12 -1.43 -14.30
C ASP A 148 2.90 -0.33 -13.56
N GLU A 149 4.02 -0.70 -12.92
CA GLU A 149 4.88 0.27 -12.23
C GLU A 149 5.56 1.24 -13.21
N PRO A 150 5.45 2.57 -13.06
CA PRO A 150 6.32 3.48 -13.78
C PRO A 150 7.76 3.35 -13.29
N VAL A 151 8.68 2.99 -14.19
CA VAL A 151 10.09 2.70 -13.84
C VAL A 151 11.11 3.73 -14.37
N SER A 152 10.68 4.68 -15.20
CA SER A 152 11.46 5.89 -15.50
C SER A 152 10.58 7.11 -15.65
N PHE A 153 11.26 8.25 -15.76
CA PHE A 153 10.61 9.46 -16.23
C PHE A 153 10.08 9.30 -17.66
N ILE A 154 9.11 10.16 -18.01
CA ILE A 154 8.71 10.40 -19.38
C ILE A 154 8.71 11.90 -19.68
N GLU A 155 8.85 12.26 -20.94
CA GLU A 155 8.69 13.64 -21.40
C GLU A 155 7.47 13.75 -22.31
N LYS A 156 6.56 14.66 -21.97
CA LYS A 156 5.35 14.94 -22.74
C LYS A 156 5.13 16.44 -22.83
N ASN A 157 5.01 16.97 -24.05
CA ASN A 157 4.80 18.40 -24.30
C ASN A 157 5.85 19.31 -23.62
N GLY A 158 7.10 18.85 -23.55
CA GLY A 158 8.20 19.58 -22.89
C GLY A 158 8.15 19.56 -21.35
N ILE A 159 7.26 18.75 -20.77
CA ILE A 159 7.15 18.52 -19.32
C ILE A 159 7.72 17.14 -19.01
N ARG A 160 8.68 17.11 -18.08
CA ARG A 160 9.29 15.88 -17.57
C ARG A 160 8.58 15.41 -16.31
N PHE A 161 7.95 14.25 -16.38
CA PHE A 161 7.33 13.56 -15.25
C PHE A 161 8.29 12.47 -14.76
N GLU A 162 8.81 12.61 -13.55
CA GLU A 162 9.63 11.59 -12.89
C GLU A 162 8.77 10.40 -12.41
N VAL A 163 9.41 9.29 -12.05
CA VAL A 163 8.71 8.11 -11.48
C VAL A 163 7.80 8.49 -10.31
N ALA A 164 8.31 9.32 -9.38
CA ALA A 164 7.52 9.80 -8.25
C ALA A 164 6.30 10.62 -8.67
N ASP A 165 6.40 11.42 -9.74
CA ASP A 165 5.25 12.17 -10.26
C ASP A 165 4.18 11.22 -10.79
N LEU A 166 4.59 10.22 -11.57
CA LEU A 166 3.67 9.23 -12.14
C LEU A 166 3.00 8.39 -11.06
N LYS A 167 3.77 7.86 -10.10
CA LYS A 167 3.22 7.12 -8.95
C LYS A 167 2.26 7.98 -8.13
N GLY A 168 2.60 9.25 -7.90
CA GLY A 168 1.75 10.17 -7.15
C GLY A 168 0.43 10.48 -7.86
N LEU A 169 0.48 10.79 -9.16
CA LEU A 169 -0.71 11.02 -9.98
C LEU A 169 -1.61 9.78 -10.05
N MET A 170 -1.01 8.59 -10.16
CA MET A 170 -1.75 7.34 -10.10
C MET A 170 -2.41 7.16 -8.74
N SER A 171 -1.68 7.30 -7.63
CA SER A 171 -2.23 7.18 -6.28
C SER A 171 -3.44 8.11 -6.07
N GLU A 172 -3.33 9.38 -6.45
CA GLU A 172 -4.44 10.34 -6.37
C GLU A 172 -5.63 9.87 -7.21
N SER A 173 -5.41 9.55 -8.50
CA SER A 173 -6.52 9.19 -9.40
C SER A 173 -7.29 7.94 -8.98
N TYR A 174 -6.69 7.07 -8.16
CA TYR A 174 -7.29 5.83 -7.68
C TYR A 174 -7.93 5.99 -6.29
N PHE A 175 -8.00 7.20 -5.73
CA PHE A 175 -8.60 7.42 -4.42
C PHE A 175 -10.06 6.98 -4.38
N GLY A 176 -10.86 7.38 -5.38
CA GLY A 176 -12.25 6.97 -5.61
C GLY A 176 -12.42 5.73 -6.51
N VAL A 177 -11.50 4.76 -6.43
CA VAL A 177 -11.55 3.56 -7.26
C VAL A 177 -12.85 2.76 -7.05
N VAL A 178 -13.40 2.21 -8.13
CA VAL A 178 -14.52 1.27 -8.02
C VAL A 178 -14.01 -0.03 -7.40
N SER A 179 -14.59 -0.41 -6.26
CA SER A 179 -14.11 -1.53 -5.45
C SER A 179 -15.25 -2.44 -4.95
N SER A 180 -14.85 -3.63 -4.49
CA SER A 180 -15.67 -4.53 -3.66
C SER A 180 -15.08 -4.58 -2.26
N PHE A 181 -15.91 -4.69 -1.23
CA PHE A 181 -15.48 -4.59 0.17
C PHE A 181 -16.05 -5.73 1.01
N SER A 182 -15.25 -6.31 1.90
CA SER A 182 -15.66 -7.37 2.84
C SER A 182 -15.11 -7.07 4.23
N GLY A 183 -15.99 -7.14 5.22
CA GLY A 183 -15.66 -6.86 6.63
C GLY A 183 -16.19 -5.51 7.09
N SER A 184 -15.91 -5.17 8.34
CA SER A 184 -16.25 -3.89 8.96
C SER A 184 -15.02 -3.33 9.68
N ARG A 185 -14.97 -2.02 9.94
CA ARG A 185 -13.89 -1.48 10.78
C ARG A 185 -14.13 -1.80 12.25
N TYR A 186 -13.03 -2.04 12.96
CA TYR A 186 -13.02 -1.89 14.40
C TYR A 186 -13.13 -0.40 14.76
N GLY A 187 -14.23 0.00 15.37
CA GLY A 187 -14.36 1.34 15.93
C GLY A 187 -13.88 1.34 17.37
N LYS A 188 -12.68 1.86 17.66
CA LYS A 188 -12.28 2.08 19.07
C LYS A 188 -13.35 2.92 19.79
N PRO A 189 -13.72 2.59 21.03
CA PRO A 189 -14.70 3.38 21.78
C PRO A 189 -14.13 4.79 22.03
N GLU A 190 -14.98 5.82 21.90
CA GLU A 190 -14.60 7.17 22.32
C GLU A 190 -14.18 7.17 23.80
N LYS A 191 -13.23 8.03 24.20
CA LYS A 191 -12.75 8.11 25.60
C LYS A 191 -13.91 8.28 26.59
N GLU A 192 -14.92 9.05 26.20
CA GLU A 192 -16.14 9.27 26.97
C GLU A 192 -17.00 7.99 27.09
N THR A 193 -17.12 7.21 26.01
CA THR A 193 -17.84 5.93 26.01
C THR A 193 -17.13 4.88 26.87
N GLU A 194 -15.79 4.83 26.82
CA GLU A 194 -14.99 3.97 27.69
C GLU A 194 -15.13 4.35 29.17
N ALA A 195 -15.14 5.66 29.46
CA ALA A 195 -15.38 6.15 30.82
C ALA A 195 -16.78 5.76 31.34
N ASP A 196 -17.81 5.87 30.49
CA ASP A 196 -19.18 5.48 30.85
C ASP A 196 -19.32 3.96 31.04
N TYR A 197 -18.55 3.15 30.31
CA TYR A 197 -18.43 1.70 30.52
C TYR A 197 -17.78 1.34 31.86
N LYS A 198 -16.63 1.95 32.18
CA LYS A 198 -15.98 1.78 33.49
C LYS A 198 -16.94 2.15 34.62
N LYS A 199 -17.65 3.28 34.47
CA LYS A 199 -18.62 3.72 35.45
C LYS A 199 -19.83 2.79 35.58
N ALA A 200 -20.32 2.23 34.46
CA ALA A 200 -21.40 1.25 34.48
C ALA A 200 -21.02 0.00 35.30
N LYS A 201 -19.79 -0.50 35.15
CA LYS A 201 -19.30 -1.66 35.92
C LYS A 201 -19.22 -1.38 37.41
N GLU A 202 -18.70 -0.21 37.80
CA GLU A 202 -18.67 0.23 39.19
C GLU A 202 -20.08 0.28 39.80
N LEU A 203 -21.02 0.91 39.08
CA LEU A 203 -22.40 1.07 39.54
C LEU A 203 -23.13 -0.27 39.65
N LEU A 204 -22.90 -1.20 38.71
CA LEU A 204 -23.45 -2.55 38.75
C LEU A 204 -22.90 -3.36 39.93
N GLU A 205 -21.59 -3.25 40.22
CA GLU A 205 -20.98 -3.93 41.36
C GLU A 205 -21.50 -3.39 42.69
N ALA A 206 -21.68 -2.07 42.80
CA ALA A 206 -22.21 -1.42 43.99
C ALA A 206 -23.63 -1.88 44.36
N LEU A 207 -24.42 -2.37 43.40
CA LEU A 207 -25.75 -2.94 43.67
C LEU A 207 -25.71 -4.23 44.52
N LYS A 208 -24.55 -4.90 44.63
CA LYS A 208 -24.39 -6.10 45.47
C LYS A 208 -24.14 -5.76 46.95
N GLY A 209 -23.82 -4.51 47.25
CA GLY A 209 -23.53 -4.02 48.60
C GLY A 209 -24.44 -2.86 48.99
N THR A 210 -23.84 -1.77 49.48
CA THR A 210 -24.57 -0.53 49.75
C THR A 210 -24.47 0.38 48.53
N PRO A 211 -25.54 0.49 47.71
CA PRO A 211 -25.48 1.29 46.49
C PRO A 211 -25.39 2.78 46.81
N PRO A 212 -24.69 3.58 45.97
CA PRO A 212 -24.72 5.03 46.06
C PRO A 212 -26.13 5.59 45.78
N ALA A 213 -26.29 6.90 45.98
CA ALA A 213 -27.56 7.57 45.79
C ALA A 213 -28.11 7.38 44.36
N ALA A 214 -29.44 7.26 44.22
CA ALA A 214 -30.14 7.10 42.94
C ALA A 214 -29.77 8.18 41.90
N SER A 215 -29.40 9.38 42.37
CA SER A 215 -28.93 10.48 41.52
C SER A 215 -27.65 10.17 40.75
N GLU A 216 -26.79 9.28 41.23
CA GLU A 216 -25.58 8.88 40.51
C GLU A 216 -25.89 7.96 39.33
N TYR A 217 -26.79 7.01 39.53
CA TYR A 217 -27.29 6.13 38.47
C TYR A 217 -28.02 6.94 37.38
N ARG A 218 -28.84 7.92 37.80
CA ARG A 218 -29.52 8.85 36.90
C ARG A 218 -28.52 9.66 36.06
N LYS A 219 -27.50 10.26 36.69
CA LYS A 219 -26.47 11.03 35.97
C LYS A 219 -25.73 10.18 34.94
N TRP A 220 -25.38 8.95 35.29
CA TRP A 220 -24.76 8.02 34.34
C TRP A 220 -25.70 7.72 33.18
N TYR A 221 -26.97 7.37 33.44
CA TYR A 221 -27.94 7.05 32.40
C TYR A 221 -28.16 8.22 31.45
N GLU A 222 -28.45 9.42 31.97
CA GLU A 222 -28.78 10.57 31.14
C GLU A 222 -27.59 11.00 30.27
N LYS A 223 -26.35 10.77 30.74
CA LYS A 223 -25.12 11.01 29.98
C LYS A 223 -24.90 9.93 28.91
N ALA A 224 -24.93 8.65 29.29
CA ALA A 224 -24.60 7.53 28.41
C ALA A 224 -25.60 7.37 27.25
N PHE A 225 -26.87 7.72 27.48
CA PHE A 225 -27.93 7.61 26.47
C PHE A 225 -28.35 8.96 25.88
N ASP A 226 -27.74 10.07 26.31
CA ASP A 226 -28.13 11.44 25.93
C ASP A 226 -29.65 11.68 26.06
N GLN A 227 -30.25 11.12 27.11
CA GLN A 227 -31.70 11.08 27.31
C GLN A 227 -32.07 11.39 28.76
N LYS A 228 -32.90 12.43 28.96
CA LYS A 228 -33.42 12.78 30.29
C LYS A 228 -34.50 11.83 30.75
N LEU A 229 -34.46 11.44 32.02
CA LEU A 229 -35.51 10.65 32.64
C LEU A 229 -36.67 11.54 33.10
N THR A 230 -37.90 11.04 32.96
CA THR A 230 -39.12 11.77 33.33
C THR A 230 -39.56 11.51 34.78
N GLN A 231 -38.97 10.51 35.43
CA GLN A 231 -39.26 10.15 36.82
C GLN A 231 -38.02 9.59 37.51
N ASP A 232 -38.07 9.52 38.84
CA ASP A 232 -37.00 8.95 39.65
C ASP A 232 -37.16 7.43 39.81
N TYR A 233 -36.03 6.75 39.90
CA TYR A 233 -35.95 5.30 40.02
C TYR A 233 -35.01 4.93 41.16
N THR A 234 -35.26 3.78 41.81
CA THR A 234 -34.33 3.23 42.80
C THR A 234 -33.04 2.76 42.12
N PRO A 235 -31.89 2.69 42.82
CA PRO A 235 -30.64 2.15 42.27
C PRO A 235 -30.84 0.79 41.58
N GLN A 236 -31.64 -0.09 42.18
CA GLN A 236 -31.87 -1.45 41.67
C GLN A 236 -32.57 -1.48 40.30
N ALA A 237 -33.41 -0.48 40.00
CA ALA A 237 -34.11 -0.42 38.71
C ALA A 237 -33.15 -0.23 37.51
N TYR A 238 -31.95 0.29 37.74
CA TYR A 238 -30.94 0.48 36.70
C TYR A 238 -30.16 -0.80 36.36
N LYS A 239 -30.30 -1.88 37.14
CA LYS A 239 -29.53 -3.12 36.96
C LYS A 239 -29.58 -3.65 35.52
N GLY A 240 -30.77 -3.77 34.96
CA GLY A 240 -30.95 -4.33 33.61
C GLY A 240 -30.33 -3.48 32.51
N VAL A 241 -30.38 -2.14 32.63
CA VAL A 241 -29.76 -1.25 31.65
C VAL A 241 -28.24 -1.20 31.80
N LEU A 242 -27.71 -1.29 33.04
CA LEU A 242 -26.28 -1.42 33.29
C LEU A 242 -25.73 -2.72 32.67
N GLU A 243 -26.39 -3.86 32.93
CA GLU A 243 -26.03 -5.15 32.35
C GLU A 243 -26.09 -5.12 30.82
N SER A 244 -27.14 -4.51 30.24
CA SER A 244 -27.29 -4.38 28.79
C SER A 244 -26.25 -3.47 28.17
N PHE A 245 -25.91 -2.35 28.81
CA PHE A 245 -24.88 -1.42 28.35
C PHE A 245 -23.49 -2.06 28.41
N ILE A 246 -23.16 -2.73 29.52
CA ILE A 246 -21.90 -3.48 29.67
C ILE A 246 -21.82 -4.58 28.63
N LYS A 247 -22.89 -5.36 28.44
CA LYS A 247 -22.93 -6.40 27.41
C LYS A 247 -22.78 -5.81 26.01
N TRP A 248 -23.46 -4.72 25.70
CA TRP A 248 -23.32 -4.03 24.41
C TRP A 248 -21.88 -3.55 24.18
N TYR A 249 -21.27 -2.91 25.18
CA TYR A 249 -19.90 -2.44 25.08
C TYR A 249 -18.92 -3.61 24.95
N ASP A 250 -19.09 -4.64 25.77
CA ASP A 250 -18.28 -5.85 25.69
C ASP A 250 -18.41 -6.49 24.32
N ASP A 251 -19.63 -6.66 23.80
CA ASP A 251 -19.88 -7.26 22.50
C ASP A 251 -19.35 -6.39 21.35
N LYS A 252 -19.43 -5.06 21.46
CA LYS A 252 -19.06 -4.12 20.39
C LYS A 252 -17.58 -3.74 20.38
N TYR A 253 -16.93 -3.68 21.54
CA TYR A 253 -15.58 -3.12 21.69
C TYR A 253 -14.60 -4.06 22.40
N THR A 254 -15.08 -5.10 23.09
CA THR A 254 -14.19 -6.04 23.82
C THR A 254 -14.17 -7.45 23.20
N LYS A 255 -15.25 -7.87 22.55
CA LYS A 255 -15.43 -9.19 21.94
C LYS A 255 -15.57 -9.13 20.42
N ALA A 256 -16.00 -8.00 19.86
CA ALA A 256 -15.95 -7.78 18.42
C ALA A 256 -14.53 -7.38 18.01
N TYR A 257 -13.76 -8.43 17.71
CA TYR A 257 -12.70 -8.48 16.72
C TYR A 257 -13.17 -9.42 15.58
N GLU A 258 -14.46 -9.37 15.23
CA GLU A 258 -15.04 -10.11 14.09
C GLU A 258 -15.15 -9.21 12.84
N ASP A 259 -14.30 -8.19 12.77
CA ASP A 259 -14.20 -7.21 11.68
C ASP A 259 -14.08 -7.91 10.33
N ILE A 260 -13.27 -8.97 10.27
CA ILE A 260 -13.33 -9.99 9.23
C ILE A 260 -13.29 -11.39 9.84
N ARG A 261 -14.32 -12.20 9.55
CA ARG A 261 -14.37 -13.60 10.01
C ARG A 261 -13.27 -14.42 9.32
N PRO A 262 -12.57 -15.34 10.00
CA PRO A 262 -11.42 -16.05 9.41
C PRO A 262 -11.77 -16.95 8.22
N ASP A 263 -12.99 -17.49 8.12
CA ASP A 263 -13.40 -18.21 6.91
C ASP A 263 -13.63 -17.27 5.72
N VAL A 264 -14.03 -16.02 5.96
CA VAL A 264 -14.14 -14.98 4.93
C VAL A 264 -12.73 -14.60 4.46
N PHE A 265 -11.83 -14.28 5.39
CA PHE A 265 -10.40 -14.04 5.11
C PHE A 265 -9.79 -15.17 4.26
N HIS A 266 -9.97 -16.43 4.69
CA HIS A 266 -9.46 -17.59 3.96
C HIS A 266 -10.06 -17.73 2.55
N LYS A 267 -11.37 -17.54 2.40
CA LYS A 267 -12.05 -17.58 1.09
C LYS A 267 -11.54 -16.48 0.16
N ILE A 268 -11.32 -15.27 0.67
CA ILE A 268 -10.79 -14.15 -0.11
C ILE A 268 -9.40 -14.48 -0.64
N LEU A 269 -8.47 -14.94 0.20
CA LEU A 269 -7.13 -15.33 -0.24
C LEU A 269 -7.19 -16.40 -1.34
N MET A 270 -7.95 -17.47 -1.11
CA MET A 270 -8.10 -18.55 -2.10
C MET A 270 -8.69 -18.08 -3.42
N THR A 271 -9.63 -17.13 -3.36
CA THR A 271 -10.38 -16.68 -4.54
C THR A 271 -9.63 -15.60 -5.29
N ALA A 272 -9.33 -14.47 -4.65
CA ALA A 272 -8.67 -13.33 -5.28
C ALA A 272 -7.22 -13.69 -5.68
N ILE A 273 -6.39 -14.13 -4.73
CA ILE A 273 -4.98 -14.43 -5.02
C ILE A 273 -4.83 -15.81 -5.65
N GLY A 274 -5.47 -16.83 -5.08
CA GLY A 274 -5.28 -18.22 -5.50
C GLY A 274 -5.84 -18.51 -6.89
N LYS A 275 -7.11 -18.18 -7.12
CA LYS A 275 -7.87 -18.51 -8.33
C LYS A 275 -7.86 -17.40 -9.38
N MET A 276 -8.18 -16.17 -9.01
CA MET A 276 -8.24 -15.03 -9.93
C MET A 276 -6.84 -14.52 -10.29
N LYS A 277 -5.81 -14.89 -9.51
CA LYS A 277 -4.43 -14.43 -9.69
C LYS A 277 -4.32 -12.91 -9.59
N SER A 278 -5.11 -12.31 -8.70
CA SER A 278 -5.18 -10.86 -8.51
C SER A 278 -4.65 -10.45 -7.14
N VAL A 279 -4.34 -9.17 -7.00
CA VAL A 279 -3.98 -8.53 -5.73
C VAL A 279 -5.26 -8.18 -4.96
N VAL A 280 -5.23 -8.28 -3.63
CA VAL A 280 -6.33 -7.85 -2.75
C VAL A 280 -5.74 -7.01 -1.63
N VAL A 281 -6.43 -5.96 -1.20
CA VAL A 281 -5.93 -5.04 -0.19
C VAL A 281 -6.55 -5.37 1.16
N PHE A 282 -5.73 -5.31 2.21
CA PHE A 282 -6.17 -5.49 3.59
C PHE A 282 -5.76 -4.29 4.43
N ASP A 283 -6.61 -3.93 5.40
CA ASP A 283 -6.13 -3.22 6.59
C ASP A 283 -5.50 -4.24 7.52
N VAL A 284 -4.17 -4.19 7.67
CA VAL A 284 -3.41 -5.21 8.42
C VAL A 284 -3.24 -4.86 9.89
N THR A 285 -3.86 -3.78 10.38
CA THR A 285 -3.78 -3.34 11.77
C THR A 285 -5.16 -3.09 12.35
N ALA A 286 -5.44 -3.61 13.55
CA ALA A 286 -6.68 -3.33 14.27
C ALA A 286 -6.60 -2.00 15.07
N GLY A 287 -6.34 -0.92 14.34
CA GLY A 287 -5.97 0.40 14.85
C GLY A 287 -7.01 1.49 14.60
N GLU A 288 -6.72 2.71 15.10
CA GLU A 288 -7.49 3.90 14.67
C GLU A 288 -7.03 4.37 13.29
N ALA A 289 -5.73 4.28 13.03
CA ALA A 289 -5.14 4.49 11.73
C ALA A 289 -5.48 3.31 10.81
N VAL A 290 -5.90 3.63 9.59
CA VAL A 290 -6.15 2.64 8.54
C VAL A 290 -4.96 2.57 7.61
N TRP A 291 -4.41 1.37 7.46
CA TRP A 291 -3.24 1.12 6.62
C TRP A 291 -3.56 0.09 5.54
N ASN A 292 -3.74 0.57 4.32
CA ASN A 292 -4.08 -0.27 3.18
C ASN A 292 -2.83 -0.95 2.59
N HIS A 293 -2.69 -2.26 2.82
CA HIS A 293 -1.58 -3.04 2.29
C HIS A 293 -2.04 -4.05 1.23
N PRO A 294 -1.51 -3.97 0.00
CA PRO A 294 -1.73 -4.96 -1.04
C PRO A 294 -1.11 -6.31 -0.69
N ALA A 295 -1.93 -7.37 -0.69
CA ALA A 295 -1.51 -8.76 -0.56
C ALA A 295 -1.49 -9.45 -1.93
N TYR A 296 -0.36 -10.06 -2.27
CA TYR A 296 -0.16 -10.69 -3.58
C TYR A 296 0.26 -12.16 -3.51
N SER A 297 0.56 -12.69 -2.33
CA SER A 297 0.80 -14.13 -2.18
C SER A 297 0.46 -14.64 -0.79
N TYR A 298 0.14 -15.92 -0.68
CA TYR A 298 -0.07 -16.59 0.59
C TYR A 298 0.36 -18.06 0.55
N THR A 299 0.66 -18.59 1.72
CA THR A 299 0.76 -20.03 1.99
C THR A 299 -0.16 -20.37 3.15
N THR A 300 -0.85 -21.50 3.07
CA THR A 300 -1.71 -21.99 4.15
C THR A 300 -1.49 -23.47 4.37
N ASN A 301 -1.33 -23.88 5.62
CA ASN A 301 -1.39 -25.27 6.04
C ASN A 301 -2.67 -25.53 6.84
N LEU A 302 -3.48 -26.50 6.40
CA LEU A 302 -4.68 -26.93 7.12
C LEU A 302 -4.47 -28.30 7.75
N VAL A 303 -4.69 -28.42 9.06
CA VAL A 303 -4.66 -29.67 9.80
C VAL A 303 -6.07 -30.04 10.20
N ASP A 304 -6.54 -31.22 9.77
CA ASP A 304 -7.85 -31.74 10.18
C ASP A 304 -7.83 -32.18 11.65
N LYS A 305 -8.72 -31.61 12.45
CA LYS A 305 -8.87 -31.90 13.89
C LYS A 305 -10.10 -32.77 14.17
N GLY A 306 -10.71 -33.34 13.13
CA GLY A 306 -11.88 -34.19 13.23
C GLY A 306 -13.19 -33.40 13.32
N THR A 307 -14.21 -34.01 13.92
CA THR A 307 -15.56 -33.42 14.00
C THR A 307 -15.87 -32.94 15.40
N LYS A 308 -16.37 -31.71 15.53
CA LYS A 308 -16.86 -31.12 16.80
C LYS A 308 -18.30 -30.61 16.62
N LYS A 309 -19.05 -30.50 17.72
CA LYS A 309 -20.37 -29.86 17.72
C LYS A 309 -20.20 -28.34 17.87
N ILE A 310 -20.50 -27.59 16.81
CA ILE A 310 -20.41 -26.12 16.74
C ILE A 310 -21.76 -25.58 16.28
N ASP A 311 -22.31 -24.60 17.01
CA ASP A 311 -23.64 -24.02 16.77
C ASP A 311 -24.77 -25.05 16.65
N GLY A 312 -24.69 -26.14 17.41
CA GLY A 312 -25.67 -27.23 17.38
C GLY A 312 -25.47 -28.25 16.24
N TYR A 313 -24.57 -28.00 15.30
CA TYR A 313 -24.29 -28.88 14.16
C TYR A 313 -22.94 -29.61 14.32
N ASN A 314 -22.85 -30.84 13.81
CA ASN A 314 -21.56 -31.50 13.63
C ASN A 314 -20.79 -30.82 12.48
N ARG A 315 -19.63 -30.25 12.80
CA ARG A 315 -18.73 -29.58 11.84
C ARG A 315 -17.38 -30.28 11.83
N ARG A 316 -16.80 -30.45 10.65
CA ARG A 316 -15.38 -30.83 10.53
C ARG A 316 -14.55 -29.57 10.80
N VAL A 317 -13.57 -29.69 11.68
CA VAL A 317 -12.74 -28.57 12.15
C VAL A 317 -11.34 -28.70 11.58
N PHE A 318 -10.84 -27.61 11.01
CA PHE A 318 -9.46 -27.52 10.53
C PHE A 318 -8.73 -26.43 11.31
N GLU A 319 -7.56 -26.72 11.85
CA GLU A 319 -6.63 -25.69 12.29
C GLU A 319 -5.83 -25.18 11.10
N ALA A 320 -5.74 -23.86 10.96
CA ALA A 320 -5.07 -23.19 9.87
C ALA A 320 -3.89 -22.38 10.39
N THR A 321 -2.76 -22.49 9.70
CA THR A 321 -1.66 -21.52 9.79
C THR A 321 -1.49 -20.93 8.39
N THR A 322 -1.64 -19.61 8.26
CA THR A 322 -1.54 -18.91 6.97
C THR A 322 -0.53 -17.79 7.05
N THR A 323 0.45 -17.78 6.16
CA THR A 323 1.36 -16.65 5.98
C THR A 323 0.97 -15.90 4.72
N VAL A 324 0.75 -14.59 4.83
CA VAL A 324 0.43 -13.70 3.70
C VAL A 324 1.59 -12.75 3.48
N THR A 325 1.96 -12.54 2.22
CA THR A 325 2.95 -11.54 1.82
C THR A 325 2.24 -10.30 1.33
N PHE A 326 2.56 -9.19 1.97
CA PHE A 326 2.05 -7.85 1.71
C PHE A 326 3.16 -6.97 1.14
N LEU A 327 2.78 -5.89 0.48
CA LEU A 327 3.71 -4.80 0.17
C LEU A 327 3.88 -3.85 1.34
N SER A 328 5.12 -3.44 1.58
CA SER A 328 5.46 -2.30 2.43
C SER A 328 4.98 -1.01 1.78
N ASP A 329 4.44 -0.12 2.61
CA ASP A 329 4.22 1.28 2.30
C ASP A 329 5.43 2.11 2.77
N GLY A 330 5.39 3.43 2.57
CA GLY A 330 6.37 4.35 3.15
C GLY A 330 7.79 4.25 2.57
N VAL A 331 7.96 3.54 1.45
CA VAL A 331 9.22 3.55 0.71
C VAL A 331 9.43 4.91 0.04
N ASP A 332 10.67 5.17 -0.40
CA ASP A 332 10.96 6.35 -1.21
C ASP A 332 9.99 6.45 -2.40
N VAL A 333 9.49 7.65 -2.68
CA VAL A 333 8.49 7.89 -3.74
C VAL A 333 8.97 7.51 -5.14
N SER A 334 10.30 7.38 -5.33
CA SER A 334 10.94 6.91 -6.56
C SER A 334 11.47 5.48 -6.46
N ALA A 335 11.25 4.78 -5.35
CA ALA A 335 11.66 3.38 -5.19
C ALA A 335 11.02 2.53 -6.29
N LEU A 336 11.79 1.57 -6.81
CA LEU A 336 11.31 0.64 -7.83
C LEU A 336 11.15 -0.77 -7.26
N GLY A 337 10.10 -1.44 -7.72
CA GLY A 337 9.77 -2.81 -7.39
C GLY A 337 9.02 -2.95 -6.08
N ALA A 338 9.05 -4.15 -5.53
CA ALA A 338 8.32 -4.54 -4.34
C ALA A 338 9.25 -4.65 -3.14
N ASP A 339 9.03 -3.81 -2.13
CA ASP A 339 9.41 -4.10 -0.76
C ASP A 339 8.25 -4.82 -0.08
N SER A 340 8.53 -5.92 0.62
CA SER A 340 7.48 -6.82 1.11
C SER A 340 7.76 -7.28 2.52
N PHE A 341 6.68 -7.45 3.28
CA PHE A 341 6.69 -8.09 4.58
C PHE A 341 5.69 -9.23 4.62
N THR A 342 5.81 -10.10 5.63
CA THR A 342 4.86 -11.18 5.85
C THR A 342 4.19 -11.04 7.21
N LYS A 343 2.91 -11.40 7.26
CA LYS A 343 2.21 -11.67 8.53
C LYS A 343 1.70 -13.11 8.52
N SER A 344 1.73 -13.72 9.70
CA SER A 344 1.25 -15.09 9.90
C SER A 344 0.03 -15.09 10.80
N TYR A 345 -1.01 -15.80 10.37
CA TYR A 345 -2.30 -15.86 11.03
C TYR A 345 -2.67 -17.29 11.40
N THR A 346 -3.27 -17.46 12.58
CA THR A 346 -3.75 -18.75 13.07
C THR A 346 -5.24 -18.72 13.36
N TYR A 347 -5.99 -19.70 12.86
CA TYR A 347 -7.44 -19.77 13.03
C TYR A 347 -7.98 -21.19 12.86
N GLU A 348 -9.19 -21.44 13.38
CA GLU A 348 -9.98 -22.62 13.06
C GLU A 348 -10.95 -22.33 11.91
N LEU A 349 -11.18 -23.33 11.05
CA LEU A 349 -12.20 -23.32 10.02
C LEU A 349 -13.23 -24.42 10.26
N TYR A 350 -14.51 -24.08 10.10
CA TYR A 350 -15.63 -24.99 10.30
C TYR A 350 -16.28 -25.34 8.98
N ALA A 351 -16.22 -26.61 8.61
CA ALA A 351 -16.77 -27.12 7.37
C ALA A 351 -17.95 -28.07 7.62
N THR A 352 -18.86 -28.14 6.64
CA THR A 352 -19.84 -29.23 6.58
C THR A 352 -19.13 -30.59 6.50
N THR A 353 -19.66 -31.60 7.19
CA THR A 353 -19.04 -32.94 7.26
C THR A 353 -19.09 -33.70 5.93
N ILE A 354 -20.14 -33.47 5.13
CA ILE A 354 -20.35 -34.18 3.85
C ILE A 354 -19.65 -33.47 2.68
N LEU A 355 -19.95 -32.18 2.46
CA LEU A 355 -19.48 -31.47 1.27
C LEU A 355 -18.14 -30.75 1.47
N GLY A 356 -17.67 -30.63 2.72
CA GLY A 356 -16.46 -29.88 3.06
C GLY A 356 -16.60 -28.36 2.91
N THR A 357 -17.79 -27.85 2.62
CA THR A 357 -18.06 -26.41 2.45
C THR A 357 -17.81 -25.65 3.75
N LEU A 358 -17.02 -24.58 3.69
CA LEU A 358 -16.76 -23.66 4.81
C LEU A 358 -18.03 -22.90 5.22
N LYS A 359 -18.34 -22.90 6.51
CA LYS A 359 -19.52 -22.28 7.11
C LYS A 359 -19.21 -21.27 8.21
N GLY A 360 -17.98 -21.24 8.70
CA GLY A 360 -17.52 -20.31 9.71
C GLY A 360 -16.07 -20.61 10.10
N GLY A 361 -15.59 -19.91 11.10
CA GLY A 361 -14.28 -20.13 11.68
C GLY A 361 -14.10 -19.25 12.91
N LYS A 362 -12.97 -19.42 13.59
CA LYS A 362 -12.61 -18.64 14.79
C LYS A 362 -11.13 -18.31 14.79
N TRP A 363 -10.76 -17.07 15.03
CA TRP A 363 -9.36 -16.69 15.19
C TRP A 363 -8.75 -17.37 16.43
N THR A 364 -7.45 -17.67 16.39
CA THR A 364 -6.74 -18.39 17.47
C THR A 364 -5.34 -17.82 17.67
N GLY A 365 -4.71 -18.12 18.82
CA GLY A 365 -3.36 -17.63 19.12
C GLY A 365 -3.31 -16.10 19.17
N ALA A 366 -2.20 -15.52 18.69
CA ALA A 366 -2.04 -14.07 18.61
C ALA A 366 -3.02 -13.42 17.61
N SER A 367 -3.49 -14.18 16.62
CA SER A 367 -4.45 -13.68 15.62
C SER A 367 -5.86 -13.49 16.16
N VAL A 368 -6.10 -13.72 17.45
CA VAL A 368 -7.33 -13.23 18.13
C VAL A 368 -7.32 -11.71 18.22
N ASP A 369 -6.13 -11.10 18.37
CA ASP A 369 -5.95 -9.66 18.56
C ASP A 369 -5.17 -8.99 17.41
N ASP A 370 -4.44 -9.77 16.59
CA ASP A 370 -3.68 -9.31 15.43
C ASP A 370 -4.11 -10.06 14.15
N HIS A 371 -5.21 -9.60 13.57
CA HIS A 371 -5.72 -10.02 12.27
C HIS A 371 -6.16 -8.80 11.47
N PRO A 372 -6.38 -8.93 10.14
CA PRO A 372 -6.86 -7.80 9.35
C PRO A 372 -8.25 -7.34 9.81
N ASP A 373 -8.55 -6.05 9.67
CA ASP A 373 -9.88 -5.51 9.97
C ASP A 373 -10.84 -5.76 8.81
N PHE A 374 -10.43 -5.43 7.59
CA PHE A 374 -11.24 -5.62 6.39
C PHE A 374 -10.37 -5.93 5.18
N ALA A 375 -11.04 -6.36 4.11
CA ALA A 375 -10.43 -6.61 2.82
C ALA A 375 -11.24 -5.93 1.72
N TRP A 376 -10.55 -5.39 0.72
CA TRP A 376 -11.20 -4.84 -0.45
C TRP A 376 -10.43 -5.13 -1.73
N PHE A 377 -11.15 -5.13 -2.83
CA PHE A 377 -10.69 -5.52 -4.14
C PHE A 377 -10.94 -4.38 -5.13
N ALA A 378 -9.88 -3.79 -5.65
CA ALA A 378 -9.96 -2.79 -6.71
C ALA A 378 -10.44 -3.45 -8.00
N LYS A 379 -11.53 -2.94 -8.60
CA LYS A 379 -12.08 -3.50 -9.85
C LYS A 379 -11.53 -2.76 -11.06
N TYR A 380 -11.69 -1.44 -11.09
CA TYR A 380 -11.18 -0.57 -12.15
C TYR A 380 -11.27 0.90 -11.70
N ASN A 381 -10.48 1.76 -12.35
CA ASN A 381 -10.58 3.21 -12.18
C ASN A 381 -11.32 3.84 -13.37
N PRO A 382 -12.46 4.55 -13.16
CA PRO A 382 -13.14 5.25 -14.23
C PRO A 382 -12.23 6.30 -14.90
N THR A 383 -12.24 6.39 -16.23
CA THR A 383 -11.38 7.34 -16.97
C THR A 383 -11.77 8.82 -16.80
N GLY A 384 -12.86 9.09 -16.08
CA GLY A 384 -13.37 10.44 -15.81
C GLY A 384 -12.58 11.18 -14.73
N VAL A 385 -13.16 12.27 -14.23
CA VAL A 385 -12.66 12.95 -13.04
C VAL A 385 -13.03 12.15 -11.80
N ASP A 386 -12.14 12.15 -10.81
CA ASP A 386 -12.46 11.62 -9.49
C ASP A 386 -13.36 12.63 -8.75
N TYR A 387 -14.63 12.26 -8.54
CA TYR A 387 -15.58 13.10 -7.81
C TYR A 387 -15.52 12.89 -6.29
N GLU A 388 -14.84 11.85 -5.82
CA GLU A 388 -14.71 11.52 -4.39
C GLU A 388 -13.54 12.26 -3.76
N GLU A 389 -12.56 12.69 -4.57
CA GLU A 389 -11.39 13.43 -4.09
C GLU A 389 -11.03 14.62 -5.02
N ASN A 390 -10.10 14.47 -5.97
CA ASN A 390 -9.62 15.59 -6.77
C ASN A 390 -10.27 15.71 -8.15
N LYS A 391 -11.38 16.45 -8.21
CA LYS A 391 -12.18 16.65 -9.44
C LYS A 391 -11.46 17.36 -10.60
N LYS A 392 -10.26 17.90 -10.36
CA LYS A 392 -9.43 18.55 -11.40
C LYS A 392 -8.49 17.54 -12.07
N LEU A 393 -8.36 16.34 -11.50
CA LEU A 393 -7.52 15.26 -11.96
C LEU A 393 -8.38 14.16 -12.61
N ALA A 394 -8.01 13.76 -13.82
CA ALA A 394 -8.75 12.79 -14.63
C ALA A 394 -7.85 11.62 -15.02
N TRP A 395 -8.26 10.41 -14.68
CA TRP A 395 -7.48 9.21 -14.96
C TRP A 395 -7.19 9.04 -16.46
N GLY A 396 -8.17 9.35 -17.32
CA GLY A 396 -7.99 9.30 -18.78
C GLY A 396 -6.87 10.21 -19.31
N LYS A 397 -6.55 11.30 -18.61
CA LYS A 397 -5.43 12.19 -18.96
C LYS A 397 -4.09 11.69 -18.43
N ILE A 398 -4.09 11.01 -17.29
CA ILE A 398 -2.89 10.37 -16.75
C ILE A 398 -2.45 9.21 -17.65
N LEU A 399 -3.39 8.42 -18.20
CA LEU A 399 -3.08 7.37 -19.19
C LEU A 399 -2.27 7.88 -20.39
N GLU A 400 -2.43 9.15 -20.80
CA GLU A 400 -1.67 9.74 -21.92
C GLU A 400 -0.18 10.02 -21.60
N ILE A 401 0.18 9.98 -20.31
CA ILE A 401 1.51 10.24 -19.73
C ILE A 401 2.07 9.06 -18.91
N LEU A 402 1.45 7.89 -18.98
CA LEU A 402 2.05 6.66 -18.46
C LEU A 402 2.89 5.98 -19.55
N PRO A 403 4.01 5.31 -19.18
CA PRO A 403 4.82 4.58 -20.14
C PRO A 403 3.98 3.49 -20.83
N ALA A 404 4.25 3.26 -22.12
CA ALA A 404 3.66 2.11 -22.82
C ALA A 404 4.05 0.79 -22.12
N HIS A 405 3.17 -0.21 -22.17
CA HIS A 405 3.32 -1.52 -21.51
C HIS A 405 4.75 -2.07 -21.56
N HIS A 406 5.18 -2.63 -20.43
CA HIS A 406 6.52 -3.15 -20.21
C HIS A 406 6.96 -4.22 -21.22
N ALA A 407 8.28 -4.32 -21.44
CA ALA A 407 8.88 -5.40 -22.20
C ALA A 407 8.70 -6.73 -21.44
N THR A 408 7.75 -7.55 -21.89
CA THR A 408 7.40 -8.86 -21.29
C THR A 408 8.15 -10.05 -21.89
N LYS A 409 9.04 -9.82 -22.86
CA LYS A 409 9.72 -10.88 -23.62
C LYS A 409 11.20 -11.01 -23.25
N GLU A 410 11.59 -12.23 -22.86
CA GLU A 410 12.99 -12.67 -22.81
C GLU A 410 13.56 -12.79 -24.23
N GLY A 411 14.79 -12.31 -24.44
CA GLY A 411 15.48 -12.41 -25.73
C GLY A 411 16.93 -11.89 -25.71
N ASN A 412 17.74 -12.36 -26.68
CA ASN A 412 19.14 -11.98 -26.87
C ASN A 412 19.29 -10.54 -27.39
N VAL A 413 19.48 -9.56 -26.52
CA VAL A 413 19.32 -8.17 -26.96
C VAL A 413 20.27 -7.15 -26.32
N PHE A 414 21.02 -7.47 -25.28
CA PHE A 414 22.01 -6.53 -24.69
C PHE A 414 23.41 -6.76 -25.27
N GLN A 415 23.98 -5.72 -25.89
CA GLN A 415 25.40 -5.69 -26.24
C GLN A 415 26.11 -4.65 -25.37
N LEU A 416 27.07 -5.09 -24.56
CA LEU A 416 27.92 -4.24 -23.72
C LEU A 416 29.14 -3.75 -24.52
N PHE A 417 29.50 -2.50 -24.31
CA PHE A 417 30.67 -1.86 -24.92
C PHE A 417 31.56 -1.30 -23.83
N ALA A 418 32.88 -1.40 -24.00
CA ALA A 418 33.88 -0.70 -23.20
C ALA A 418 34.69 0.24 -24.11
N ASN A 419 34.64 1.54 -23.83
CA ASN A 419 35.23 2.61 -24.65
C ASN A 419 34.86 2.52 -26.14
N GLY A 420 33.60 2.16 -26.44
CA GLY A 420 33.11 2.00 -27.80
C GLY A 420 33.48 0.66 -28.47
N THR A 421 34.29 -0.18 -27.83
CA THR A 421 34.58 -1.53 -28.29
C THR A 421 33.54 -2.49 -27.72
N GLY A 422 32.72 -3.08 -28.58
CA GLY A 422 31.68 -4.02 -28.19
C GLY A 422 32.23 -5.34 -27.66
N SER A 423 31.46 -6.02 -26.82
CA SER A 423 31.69 -7.41 -26.46
C SER A 423 31.60 -8.27 -27.74
N GLU A 424 32.57 -9.16 -27.95
CA GLU A 424 32.42 -10.30 -28.86
C GLU A 424 31.57 -11.34 -28.13
N SER A 425 30.26 -11.09 -28.01
CA SER A 425 29.33 -11.87 -27.17
C SER A 425 29.47 -13.40 -27.30
N ARG A 426 29.53 -14.14 -26.17
CA ARG A 426 29.09 -15.56 -26.07
C ARG A 426 28.42 -15.90 -24.73
N ARG A 427 27.08 -16.05 -24.84
CA ARG A 427 26.03 -16.84 -24.14
C ARG A 427 26.30 -17.63 -22.85
N SER A 428 25.26 -17.73 -22.03
CA SER A 428 25.16 -18.57 -20.81
C SER A 428 25.13 -20.08 -21.05
N ASP A 429 24.99 -20.56 -22.30
CA ASP A 429 24.87 -21.99 -22.65
C ASP A 429 26.12 -22.58 -23.32
N SER A 430 27.19 -21.80 -23.53
CA SER A 430 28.43 -22.26 -24.17
C SER A 430 29.60 -22.34 -23.19
N SER A 431 30.27 -23.51 -23.11
CA SER A 431 31.52 -23.70 -22.36
C SER A 431 32.66 -22.75 -22.82
N PRO A 432 33.65 -22.44 -21.96
CA PRO A 432 34.32 -21.15 -21.92
C PRO A 432 35.50 -21.05 -22.89
N ILE A 433 35.38 -20.24 -23.95
CA ILE A 433 36.55 -19.89 -24.78
C ILE A 433 36.42 -18.47 -25.35
N THR A 434 36.60 -17.44 -24.51
CA THR A 434 37.01 -16.08 -24.97
C THR A 434 37.78 -15.32 -23.87
N TRP A 435 38.73 -15.99 -23.22
CA TRP A 435 39.69 -15.34 -22.31
C TRP A 435 40.78 -14.50 -23.02
N GLN A 436 40.73 -14.38 -24.35
CA GLN A 436 41.96 -14.09 -25.11
C GLN A 436 42.17 -12.62 -25.53
N ASN A 437 41.14 -11.79 -25.69
CA ASN A 437 41.33 -10.41 -26.18
C ASN A 437 40.64 -9.36 -25.29
N PRO A 438 41.21 -8.99 -24.14
CA PRO A 438 40.66 -7.93 -23.31
C PRO A 438 40.77 -6.57 -24.02
N VAL A 439 39.73 -5.74 -23.92
CA VAL A 439 39.77 -4.34 -24.38
C VAL A 439 40.83 -3.62 -23.57
N THR A 440 41.85 -3.09 -24.22
CA THR A 440 42.92 -2.35 -23.54
C THR A 440 42.46 -0.90 -23.31
N SER A 441 42.63 -0.39 -22.09
CA SER A 441 42.18 0.95 -21.71
C SER A 441 43.13 1.59 -20.69
N GLY A 442 43.12 2.92 -20.59
CA GLY A 442 43.59 3.62 -19.38
C GLY A 442 42.63 3.42 -18.20
N ALA A 443 42.93 4.00 -17.05
CA ALA A 443 42.15 3.84 -15.82
C ALA A 443 40.67 4.25 -15.95
N LYS A 444 40.32 5.14 -16.89
CA LYS A 444 38.94 5.58 -17.13
C LYS A 444 38.31 4.71 -18.22
N VAL A 445 37.24 3.98 -17.88
CA VAL A 445 36.50 3.09 -18.77
C VAL A 445 35.06 3.55 -18.90
N THR A 446 34.61 3.81 -20.12
CA THR A 446 33.20 4.11 -20.43
C THR A 446 32.50 2.82 -20.82
N LEU A 447 31.57 2.38 -19.99
CA LEU A 447 30.66 1.28 -20.27
C LEU A 447 29.44 1.82 -20.97
N SER A 448 29.00 1.21 -22.07
CA SER A 448 27.69 1.51 -22.65
C SER A 448 26.98 0.25 -23.11
N TYR A 449 25.67 0.30 -23.26
CA TYR A 449 24.92 -0.82 -23.85
C TYR A 449 24.04 -0.36 -25.01
N GLN A 450 23.74 -1.30 -25.89
CA GLN A 450 22.66 -1.18 -26.89
C GLN A 450 21.64 -2.29 -26.66
N SER A 451 20.36 -1.97 -26.87
CA SER A 451 19.26 -2.92 -26.78
C SER A 451 18.24 -2.69 -27.89
N SER A 452 17.84 -3.76 -28.59
CA SER A 452 16.65 -3.77 -29.47
C SER A 452 15.33 -3.97 -28.70
N LEU A 453 15.38 -4.14 -27.37
CA LEU A 453 14.20 -4.08 -26.53
C LEU A 453 13.77 -2.62 -26.42
N THR A 454 12.48 -2.40 -26.50
CA THR A 454 11.85 -1.11 -26.23
C THR A 454 11.22 -1.14 -24.84
N GLY A 455 11.15 0.00 -24.16
CA GLY A 455 10.74 0.09 -22.76
C GLY A 455 11.89 0.44 -21.83
N ILE A 456 11.69 0.28 -20.53
CA ILE A 456 12.61 0.73 -19.47
C ILE A 456 12.99 -0.46 -18.61
N ALA A 457 14.27 -0.60 -18.28
CA ALA A 457 14.75 -1.60 -17.33
C ALA A 457 15.75 -0.99 -16.35
N LYS A 458 15.93 -1.65 -15.21
CA LYS A 458 17.03 -1.34 -14.29
C LYS A 458 18.29 -2.02 -14.80
N VAL A 459 19.30 -1.26 -15.19
CA VAL A 459 20.60 -1.81 -15.61
C VAL A 459 21.62 -1.61 -14.50
N LYS A 460 22.23 -2.71 -14.07
CA LYS A 460 23.31 -2.72 -13.09
C LYS A 460 24.62 -3.06 -13.77
N PHE A 461 25.64 -2.24 -13.53
CA PHE A 461 27.01 -2.50 -13.95
C PHE A 461 27.85 -2.98 -12.78
N PHE A 462 28.57 -4.09 -12.95
CA PHE A 462 29.46 -4.67 -11.96
C PHE A 462 30.88 -4.81 -12.48
N GLU A 463 31.86 -4.69 -11.57
CA GLU A 463 33.27 -4.98 -11.79
C GLU A 463 33.69 -6.18 -10.93
N GLN A 464 34.47 -7.09 -11.53
CA GLN A 464 35.25 -8.07 -10.79
C GLN A 464 36.71 -8.06 -11.24
N LYS A 465 37.62 -7.73 -10.32
CA LYS A 465 39.07 -7.77 -10.58
C LYS A 465 39.59 -9.19 -10.60
N MET A 466 40.23 -9.58 -11.69
CA MET A 466 40.69 -10.95 -11.92
C MET A 466 42.12 -11.18 -11.41
N GLY A 467 42.36 -12.34 -10.80
CA GLY A 467 43.70 -12.78 -10.38
C GLY A 467 44.10 -12.47 -8.93
N GLY A 468 43.17 -12.06 -8.07
CA GLY A 468 43.37 -11.94 -6.61
C GLY A 468 42.43 -12.88 -5.85
N TRP A 469 42.94 -13.61 -4.85
CA TRP A 469 42.10 -14.38 -3.93
C TRP A 469 41.23 -13.42 -3.10
N GLY A 470 39.90 -13.56 -3.14
CA GLY A 470 38.97 -12.81 -2.30
C GLY A 470 38.35 -11.53 -2.89
N ASN A 471 38.45 -11.28 -4.20
CA ASN A 471 37.82 -10.10 -4.81
C ASN A 471 36.30 -10.30 -5.00
N ASN A 472 35.50 -9.67 -4.15
CA ASN A 472 34.05 -9.62 -4.30
C ASN A 472 33.64 -8.71 -5.49
N PRO A 473 32.58 -9.06 -6.23
CA PRO A 473 32.01 -8.17 -7.24
C PRO A 473 31.65 -6.81 -6.63
N LYS A 474 32.04 -5.73 -7.31
CA LYS A 474 31.76 -4.36 -6.91
C LYS A 474 30.77 -3.73 -7.87
N ALA A 475 29.66 -3.19 -7.36
CA ALA A 475 28.75 -2.39 -8.16
C ALA A 475 29.45 -1.11 -8.61
N LEU A 476 29.48 -0.87 -9.92
CA LEU A 476 30.00 0.36 -10.51
C LEU A 476 28.89 1.41 -10.63
N HIS A 477 27.68 0.97 -11.00
CA HIS A 477 26.54 1.84 -11.17
C HIS A 477 25.23 1.05 -11.17
N GLU A 478 24.15 1.68 -10.71
CA GLU A 478 22.81 1.11 -10.67
C GLU A 478 21.81 2.23 -10.93
N THR A 479 21.19 2.22 -12.12
CA THR A 479 20.17 3.21 -12.50
C THR A 479 19.09 2.59 -13.39
N PRO A 480 17.86 3.10 -13.32
CA PRO A 480 16.84 2.84 -14.33
C PRO A 480 17.24 3.51 -15.65
N VAL A 481 17.15 2.79 -16.76
CA VAL A 481 17.53 3.29 -18.08
C VAL A 481 16.58 2.77 -19.16
N ALA A 482 16.28 3.62 -20.14
CA ALA A 482 15.50 3.25 -21.31
C ALA A 482 16.30 2.25 -22.16
N LEU A 483 15.72 1.10 -22.47
CA LEU A 483 16.38 0.06 -23.26
C LEU A 483 16.64 0.53 -24.70
N GLY A 484 15.70 1.27 -25.27
CA GLY A 484 15.75 1.70 -26.67
C GLY A 484 16.72 2.85 -26.99
N GLU A 485 17.20 3.59 -25.98
CA GLU A 485 18.13 4.71 -26.19
C GLU A 485 19.60 4.33 -25.92
N GLY A 486 19.83 3.18 -25.28
CA GLY A 486 21.13 2.83 -24.70
C GLY A 486 21.49 3.74 -23.52
N ALA A 487 22.48 3.34 -22.72
CA ALA A 487 23.04 4.23 -21.71
C ALA A 487 24.55 4.05 -21.63
N SER A 488 25.24 5.06 -21.08
CA SER A 488 26.67 5.00 -20.84
C SER A 488 27.02 5.46 -19.43
N VAL A 489 27.93 4.74 -18.78
CA VAL A 489 28.49 5.04 -17.47
C VAL A 489 30.00 5.09 -17.60
N THR A 490 30.65 6.05 -16.97
CA THR A 490 32.11 6.07 -16.90
C THR A 490 32.58 5.71 -15.50
N ALA A 491 33.49 4.74 -15.38
CA ALA A 491 34.10 4.29 -14.13
C ALA A 491 35.62 4.39 -14.19
N THR A 492 36.25 4.57 -13.02
CA THR A 492 37.72 4.51 -12.88
C THR A 492 38.11 3.18 -12.27
N LEU A 493 38.88 2.38 -13.00
CA LEU A 493 39.32 1.04 -12.62
C LEU A 493 40.80 1.04 -12.25
N SER A 494 41.18 0.15 -11.33
CA SER A 494 42.60 -0.06 -10.97
C SER A 494 43.36 -0.78 -12.08
N SER A 495 44.70 -0.74 -12.09
CA SER A 495 45.47 -1.52 -13.07
C SER A 495 45.24 -3.03 -12.93
N GLY A 496 45.26 -3.74 -14.06
CA GLY A 496 45.04 -5.18 -14.12
C GLY A 496 43.88 -5.59 -15.05
N LYS A 497 43.51 -6.87 -14.98
CA LYS A 497 42.40 -7.44 -15.76
C LYS A 497 41.11 -7.40 -14.95
N HIS A 498 40.03 -6.98 -15.60
CA HIS A 498 38.71 -6.82 -15.02
C HIS A 498 37.65 -7.46 -15.89
N MET A 499 36.68 -8.12 -15.26
CA MET A 499 35.44 -8.52 -15.88
C MET A 499 34.37 -7.50 -15.53
N LEU A 500 33.70 -6.96 -16.54
CA LEU A 500 32.63 -5.99 -16.39
C LEU A 500 31.32 -6.63 -16.86
N VAL A 501 30.28 -6.55 -16.04
CA VAL A 501 28.99 -7.22 -16.30
C VAL A 501 27.88 -6.18 -16.30
N ALA A 502 26.98 -6.25 -17.28
CA ALA A 502 25.72 -5.52 -17.31
C ALA A 502 24.55 -6.47 -17.11
N GLN A 503 23.67 -6.18 -16.15
CA GLN A 503 22.45 -6.97 -15.90
C GLN A 503 21.24 -6.06 -16.01
N ALA A 504 20.24 -6.49 -16.78
CA ALA A 504 18.97 -5.79 -16.92
C ALA A 504 17.87 -6.52 -16.16
N PHE A 505 17.09 -5.79 -15.39
CA PHE A 505 15.97 -6.31 -14.61
C PHE A 505 14.68 -5.59 -14.97
N ASP A 506 13.57 -6.32 -14.98
CA ASP A 506 12.25 -5.68 -14.98
C ASP A 506 11.91 -5.09 -13.60
N ALA A 507 10.77 -4.40 -13.52
CA ALA A 507 10.23 -3.81 -12.32
C ALA A 507 10.12 -4.79 -11.13
N SER A 508 9.85 -6.07 -11.40
CA SER A 508 9.71 -7.12 -10.37
C SER A 508 11.05 -7.66 -9.87
N GLY A 509 12.17 -7.19 -10.41
CA GLY A 509 13.51 -7.71 -10.12
C GLY A 509 13.82 -9.01 -10.87
N LYS A 510 13.01 -9.39 -11.85
CA LYS A 510 13.32 -10.54 -12.73
C LYS A 510 14.44 -10.14 -13.69
N LEU A 511 15.48 -10.96 -13.78
CA LEU A 511 16.55 -10.78 -14.74
C LEU A 511 16.01 -10.94 -16.17
N LEU A 512 16.10 -9.88 -16.96
CA LEU A 512 15.69 -9.84 -18.37
C LEU A 512 16.83 -10.21 -19.31
N ALA A 513 18.06 -9.76 -18.98
CA ALA A 513 19.24 -9.98 -19.80
C ALA A 513 20.54 -9.78 -18.99
N VAL A 514 21.62 -10.40 -19.47
CA VAL A 514 22.99 -10.21 -18.97
C VAL A 514 23.96 -10.18 -20.14
N ASP A 515 24.97 -9.32 -20.06
CA ASP A 515 26.14 -9.35 -20.95
C ASP A 515 27.41 -8.98 -20.18
N GLU A 516 28.56 -9.40 -20.69
CA GLU A 516 29.86 -9.19 -20.04
C GLU A 516 30.98 -8.85 -21.02
N ILE A 517 31.99 -8.12 -20.53
CA ILE A 517 33.18 -7.76 -21.31
C ILE A 517 34.42 -7.74 -20.41
N THR A 518 35.55 -8.23 -20.93
CA THR A 518 36.83 -8.16 -20.22
C THR A 518 37.65 -6.95 -20.66
N VAL A 519 38.17 -6.20 -19.68
CA VAL A 519 39.02 -5.03 -19.90
C VAL A 519 40.38 -5.24 -19.23
N LYS A 520 41.46 -4.82 -19.91
CA LYS A 520 42.80 -4.75 -19.32
C LYS A 520 43.20 -3.29 -19.18
N VAL A 521 43.29 -2.84 -17.94
CA VAL A 521 43.70 -1.49 -17.57
C VAL A 521 45.22 -1.46 -17.45
N GLN A 522 45.87 -0.60 -18.25
CA GLN A 522 47.32 -0.41 -18.24
C GLN A 522 47.82 0.28 -16.98
#